data_AF-W2LBP9-F1
#
_entry.id   AF-W2LBP9-F1
#
_cell.length_a   1.000
_cell.length_b   1.000
_cell.length_c   1.000
_cell.angle_alpha   90.00
_cell.angle_beta   90.00
_cell.angle_gamma   90.00
#
_symmetry.space_group_name_H-M   'P 1'
#
loop_
_entity.id
_entity.type
_entity.pdbx_description
1 polymer ?
#
loop_
_entity_poly.entity_id
_entity_poly.type
_entity_poly.pdbx_seq_one_letter_code
_entity_poly.pdbx_strand_id
1 'polypeptide(L)'
;MVIMSRSFALVATAVMASTAVIQASPLQYDPYTPVNVSVPLTPSHPAYGAQTKDCVEPIVPEDPNQANVESMTLQRSIYRELRSMEDSTNSDIQDIELFFGSEVEVNFQTLKSQYASGQAPTTPWASSYWPTYQDSINHVWKTGEASASEKYAKAYDMDVTEFKNKISARNGIDSRKRSAACTINSDCKSRKDGSVCAKRDGMTSGYCIPAWFGMCHAWAPAAILEPEPQCDVVKNGITFHVMDIKGLLTSLYDGASIKTVFTGARFNGPDTPANKDQYGRFTDAARRDLGAGFFHIAITNIMAKQNRSFVVDVTAGAEVWNQPVRSFRVQSMDLVNTRMASMRYFGVPSYPFNDKMVHLAYVKTTFSWVVESYNDGPLVSSGQIDSYTTSKDYEYLLELDANYNIIGGEWIGQSKEDHPDFLWFPTAKPDANAVASTGLSYANVQELLKMSLSCEA
;
A
#
# COMPACT_ATOMS: atom_id res chain seq x y z
N MET A 1 -44.47 36.61 -67.84
CA MET A 1 -43.03 36.91 -67.89
C MET A 1 -42.52 36.84 -66.45
N VAL A 2 -41.77 35.78 -66.14
CA VAL A 2 -41.27 35.47 -64.78
C VAL A 2 -40.04 36.34 -64.52
N ILE A 3 -40.04 37.08 -63.40
CA ILE A 3 -38.80 37.65 -62.82
C ILE A 3 -38.82 37.31 -61.33
N MET A 4 -38.06 36.29 -60.96
CA MET A 4 -37.77 35.93 -59.58
C MET A 4 -36.66 36.84 -59.05
N SER A 5 -36.95 37.64 -58.01
CA SER A 5 -35.90 38.28 -57.19
C SER A 5 -35.43 37.31 -56.11
N ARG A 6 -34.16 36.92 -56.15
CA ARG A 6 -33.49 36.17 -55.09
C ARG A 6 -32.93 37.16 -54.07
N SER A 7 -33.52 37.18 -52.87
CA SER A 7 -32.91 37.79 -51.69
C SER A 7 -32.04 36.74 -51.00
N PHE A 8 -30.74 36.98 -50.90
CA PHE A 8 -29.84 36.19 -50.07
C PHE A 8 -29.98 36.66 -48.61
N ALA A 9 -30.62 35.86 -47.77
CA ALA A 9 -30.56 36.03 -46.33
C ALA A 9 -29.26 35.42 -45.80
N LEU A 10 -28.37 36.26 -45.28
CA LEU A 10 -27.17 35.85 -44.56
C LEU A 10 -27.61 35.35 -43.17
N VAL A 11 -27.77 34.04 -43.01
CA VAL A 11 -27.98 33.44 -41.69
C VAL A 11 -26.62 33.32 -41.03
N ALA A 12 -26.32 34.20 -40.08
CA ALA A 12 -25.22 34.02 -39.15
C ALA A 12 -25.58 32.87 -38.20
N THR A 13 -25.12 31.66 -38.50
CA THR A 13 -25.15 30.55 -37.56
C THR A 13 -24.14 30.81 -36.45
N ALA A 14 -24.62 31.26 -35.30
CA ALA A 14 -23.87 31.18 -34.05
C ALA A 14 -23.64 29.69 -33.74
N VAL A 15 -22.44 29.20 -34.01
CA VAL A 15 -22.00 27.89 -33.54
C VAL A 15 -21.82 28.02 -32.02
N MET A 16 -22.84 27.66 -31.25
CA MET A 16 -22.65 27.34 -29.84
C MET A 16 -21.84 26.05 -29.79
N ALA A 17 -20.53 26.17 -29.59
CA ALA A 17 -19.69 25.06 -29.19
C ALA A 17 -20.16 24.59 -27.82
N SER A 18 -21.00 23.56 -27.78
CA SER A 18 -21.30 22.83 -26.56
C SER A 18 -20.01 22.14 -26.10
N THR A 19 -19.32 22.76 -25.15
CA THR A 19 -18.19 22.16 -24.43
C THR A 19 -18.75 21.05 -23.55
N ALA A 20 -18.70 19.80 -24.02
CA ALA A 20 -18.87 18.65 -23.16
C ALA A 20 -17.70 18.65 -22.17
N VAL A 21 -18.04 18.74 -20.89
CA VAL A 21 -17.09 18.76 -19.77
C VAL A 21 -16.57 17.34 -19.59
N ILE A 22 -15.25 17.20 -19.55
CA ILE A 22 -14.50 15.95 -19.37
C ILE A 22 -14.08 15.94 -17.89
N GLN A 23 -14.20 14.83 -17.17
CA GLN A 23 -13.95 14.78 -15.70
C GLN A 23 -13.21 13.51 -15.25
N ALA A 24 -12.71 13.52 -14.03
CA ALA A 24 -12.12 12.48 -13.21
C ALA A 24 -13.01 12.31 -11.98
N SER A 25 -12.52 11.48 -11.06
CA SER A 25 -13.24 10.93 -9.93
C SER A 25 -12.91 11.75 -8.67
N PRO A 26 -13.79 12.67 -8.23
CA PRO A 26 -13.75 13.26 -6.88
C PRO A 26 -13.50 12.21 -5.79
N LEU A 27 -13.00 12.61 -4.61
CA LEU A 27 -12.67 11.69 -3.50
C LEU A 27 -13.73 10.60 -3.24
N GLN A 28 -15.02 10.95 -3.38
CA GLN A 28 -16.15 10.02 -3.17
C GLN A 28 -16.23 8.87 -4.19
N TYR A 29 -15.44 8.90 -5.25
CA TYR A 29 -15.39 7.92 -6.33
C TYR A 29 -14.05 7.18 -6.39
N ASP A 30 -13.13 7.45 -5.45
CA ASP A 30 -11.93 6.63 -5.29
C ASP A 30 -12.36 5.17 -5.01
N PRO A 31 -11.72 4.18 -5.65
CA PRO A 31 -11.96 2.78 -5.32
C PRO A 31 -11.67 2.51 -3.84
N TYR A 32 -12.49 1.68 -3.22
CA TYR A 32 -12.28 1.29 -1.83
C TYR A 32 -12.52 -0.20 -1.67
N THR A 33 -11.94 -0.77 -0.62
CA THR A 33 -12.22 -2.16 -0.26
C THR A 33 -13.35 -2.20 0.78
N PRO A 34 -14.45 -2.94 0.54
CA PRO A 34 -15.59 -3.00 1.46
C PRO A 34 -15.29 -3.90 2.68
N VAL A 35 -14.32 -3.51 3.49
CA VAL A 35 -13.99 -4.14 4.77
C VAL A 35 -14.55 -3.31 5.92
N ASN A 36 -14.71 -3.94 7.09
CA ASN A 36 -15.02 -3.17 8.30
C ASN A 36 -13.81 -2.31 8.68
N VAL A 37 -14.06 -1.14 9.30
CA VAL A 37 -13.05 -0.22 9.85
C VAL A 37 -11.94 -0.93 10.66
N SER A 38 -12.28 -2.06 11.29
CA SER A 38 -11.33 -2.88 12.02
C SER A 38 -11.37 -4.32 11.51
N VAL A 39 -10.54 -4.61 10.51
CA VAL A 39 -10.52 -5.91 9.82
C VAL A 39 -9.27 -6.73 10.20
N PRO A 40 -9.39 -8.03 10.48
CA PRO A 40 -8.22 -8.88 10.73
C PRO A 40 -7.34 -9.09 9.48
N LEU A 41 -6.03 -8.92 9.63
CA LEU A 41 -5.04 -9.18 8.58
C LEU A 41 -4.82 -10.68 8.40
N THR A 42 -5.64 -11.29 7.55
CA THR A 42 -5.64 -12.73 7.23
C THR A 42 -5.26 -12.95 5.76
N PRO A 43 -5.10 -14.20 5.27
CA PRO A 43 -4.85 -14.45 3.85
C PRO A 43 -5.94 -13.95 2.89
N SER A 44 -7.12 -13.57 3.39
CA SER A 44 -8.20 -12.96 2.59
C SER A 44 -8.14 -11.42 2.55
N HIS A 45 -7.18 -10.83 3.26
CA HIS A 45 -7.05 -9.39 3.39
C HIS A 45 -6.26 -8.79 2.20
N PRO A 46 -6.65 -7.63 1.65
CA PRO A 46 -5.97 -7.03 0.50
C PRO A 46 -4.49 -6.74 0.75
N ALA A 47 -4.12 -6.22 1.92
CA ALA A 47 -2.72 -6.00 2.29
C ALA A 47 -1.85 -7.27 2.41
N TYR A 48 -2.38 -8.49 2.27
CA TYR A 48 -1.59 -9.72 2.47
C TYR A 48 -0.48 -9.86 1.40
N GLY A 49 0.77 -9.90 1.85
CA GLY A 49 2.01 -9.87 1.05
C GLY A 49 2.43 -11.21 0.45
N ALA A 50 1.45 -12.08 0.17
CA ALA A 50 1.65 -13.35 -0.50
C ALA A 50 0.37 -13.75 -1.24
N GLN A 51 0.30 -14.98 -1.79
CA GLN A 51 -0.94 -15.47 -2.40
C GLN A 51 -2.12 -15.31 -1.44
N THR A 52 -3.13 -14.57 -1.88
CA THR A 52 -4.38 -14.40 -1.16
C THR A 52 -5.28 -15.62 -1.31
N LYS A 53 -6.27 -15.74 -0.42
CA LYS A 53 -7.33 -16.74 -0.48
C LYS A 53 -8.66 -16.03 -0.30
N ASP A 54 -9.54 -16.08 -1.30
CA ASP A 54 -10.85 -15.43 -1.25
C ASP A 54 -10.71 -13.93 -0.87
N CYS A 55 -9.81 -13.23 -1.57
CA CYS A 55 -9.54 -11.81 -1.31
C CYS A 55 -10.81 -10.99 -1.53
N VAL A 56 -11.06 -10.02 -0.64
CA VAL A 56 -12.18 -9.09 -0.83
C VAL A 56 -11.90 -8.26 -2.08
N GLU A 57 -12.85 -8.25 -3.02
CA GLU A 57 -12.76 -7.45 -4.24
C GLU A 57 -13.12 -5.99 -3.94
N PRO A 58 -12.42 -5.01 -4.54
CA PRO A 58 -12.72 -3.61 -4.36
C PRO A 58 -14.05 -3.22 -5.00
N ILE A 59 -14.70 -2.22 -4.42
CA ILE A 59 -15.82 -1.53 -5.04
C ILE A 59 -15.26 -0.30 -5.76
N VAL A 60 -15.56 -0.20 -7.04
CA VAL A 60 -15.33 1.01 -7.83
C VAL A 60 -16.68 1.72 -7.95
N PRO A 61 -16.91 2.82 -7.21
CA PRO A 61 -18.13 3.60 -7.38
C PRO A 61 -18.31 4.01 -8.84
N GLU A 62 -19.54 3.93 -9.35
CA GLU A 62 -19.84 4.50 -10.67
C GLU A 62 -19.63 6.01 -10.61
N ASP A 63 -18.56 6.47 -11.23
CA ASP A 63 -18.37 7.88 -11.50
C ASP A 63 -19.32 8.25 -12.67
N PRO A 64 -20.36 9.08 -12.44
CA PRO A 64 -21.33 9.44 -13.47
C PRO A 64 -20.68 10.16 -14.67
N ASN A 65 -19.40 10.49 -14.56
CA ASN A 65 -18.63 11.16 -15.59
C ASN A 65 -17.70 10.21 -16.38
N GLN A 66 -17.54 8.94 -15.99
CA GLN A 66 -16.62 7.98 -16.61
C GLN A 66 -16.93 7.73 -18.09
N ALA A 67 -18.20 7.56 -18.45
CA ALA A 67 -18.64 7.32 -19.84
C ALA A 67 -18.34 8.51 -20.78
N ASN A 68 -18.21 9.73 -20.25
CA ASN A 68 -17.91 10.92 -21.05
C ASN A 68 -16.42 11.00 -21.41
N VAL A 69 -15.54 10.50 -20.54
CA VAL A 69 -14.08 10.42 -20.78
C VAL A 69 -13.76 9.45 -21.92
N GLU A 70 -14.44 8.31 -21.97
CA GLU A 70 -14.25 7.27 -22.99
C GLU A 70 -14.83 7.66 -24.36
N SER A 71 -15.87 8.50 -24.38
CA SER A 71 -16.60 8.90 -25.60
C SER A 71 -15.88 9.91 -26.51
N MET A 72 -14.68 10.38 -26.15
CA MET A 72 -13.92 11.36 -26.95
C MET A 72 -13.26 10.80 -28.23
N THR A 73 -13.49 9.51 -28.53
CA THR A 73 -13.22 8.92 -29.85
C THR A 73 -14.52 8.47 -30.52
N LEU A 74 -15.01 9.30 -31.45
CA LEU A 74 -16.09 9.08 -32.46
C LEU A 74 -17.59 9.11 -32.02
N GLN A 75 -18.42 9.59 -32.96
CA GLN A 75 -19.81 10.10 -32.84
C GLN A 75 -20.94 9.09 -32.51
N ARG A 76 -21.92 9.57 -31.70
CA ARG A 76 -23.38 9.18 -31.55
C ARG A 76 -23.69 7.76 -31.01
N SER A 77 -24.73 7.45 -30.21
CA SER A 77 -26.00 8.11 -29.78
C SER A 77 -26.74 7.31 -28.65
N ILE A 78 -27.28 8.04 -27.64
CA ILE A 78 -28.53 7.91 -26.83
C ILE A 78 -28.78 6.76 -25.79
N TYR A 79 -29.32 7.19 -24.62
CA TYR A 79 -30.11 6.54 -23.52
C TYR A 79 -29.29 6.03 -22.30
N ARG A 80 -29.67 6.16 -21.01
CA ARG A 80 -30.89 6.60 -20.26
C ARG A 80 -30.49 6.90 -18.79
N GLU A 81 -31.17 7.83 -18.13
CA GLU A 81 -31.06 8.17 -16.70
C GLU A 81 -31.17 6.98 -15.74
N LEU A 82 -30.37 7.00 -14.67
CA LEU A 82 -30.75 6.50 -13.34
C LEU A 82 -30.22 7.44 -12.25
N ARG A 83 -31.15 8.09 -11.56
CA ARG A 83 -30.92 8.69 -10.24
C ARG A 83 -30.94 7.58 -9.20
N SER A 84 -29.88 7.44 -8.41
CA SER A 84 -29.92 7.32 -6.94
C SER A 84 -28.55 6.90 -6.42
N MET A 85 -27.93 7.76 -5.62
CA MET A 85 -27.32 7.46 -4.32
C MET A 85 -26.71 8.77 -3.83
N GLU A 86 -27.60 9.60 -3.28
CA GLU A 86 -27.23 10.79 -2.52
C GLU A 86 -26.56 10.32 -1.22
N ASP A 87 -25.44 10.97 -0.89
CA ASP A 87 -24.62 10.85 0.32
C ASP A 87 -23.71 9.61 0.47
N SER A 88 -22.64 9.54 -0.33
CA SER A 88 -21.42 8.83 0.07
C SER A 88 -20.26 9.82 0.21
N THR A 89 -20.06 10.33 1.43
CA THR A 89 -18.72 10.73 1.89
C THR A 89 -17.75 9.57 1.60
N ASN A 90 -16.52 9.83 1.14
CA ASN A 90 -15.53 8.79 0.82
C ASN A 90 -15.42 7.80 2.01
N SER A 91 -15.60 6.49 1.76
CA SER A 91 -15.63 5.45 2.80
C SER A 91 -14.33 5.37 3.59
N ASP A 92 -13.19 5.56 2.93
CA ASP A 92 -11.88 5.49 3.57
C ASP A 92 -11.63 6.69 4.50
N ILE A 93 -12.12 7.88 4.13
CA ILE A 93 -12.12 9.05 5.03
C ILE A 93 -12.97 8.75 6.27
N GLN A 94 -14.17 8.20 6.09
CA GLN A 94 -15.03 7.84 7.21
C GLN A 94 -14.38 6.80 8.12
N ASP A 95 -13.70 5.80 7.57
CA ASP A 95 -12.99 4.78 8.35
C ASP A 95 -11.88 5.39 9.22
N ILE A 96 -11.12 6.34 8.66
CA ILE A 96 -10.12 7.11 9.40
C ILE A 96 -10.78 7.92 10.52
N GLU A 97 -11.85 8.67 10.21
CA GLU A 97 -12.56 9.51 11.19
C GLU A 97 -13.19 8.69 12.32
N LEU A 98 -13.83 7.57 11.99
CA LEU A 98 -14.44 6.64 12.93
C LEU A 98 -13.39 6.04 13.86
N PHE A 99 -12.23 5.65 13.33
CA PHE A 99 -11.16 5.10 14.14
C PHE A 99 -10.55 6.14 15.09
N PHE A 100 -10.25 7.35 14.61
CA PHE A 100 -9.64 8.39 15.43
C PHE A 100 -10.65 9.14 16.32
N GLY A 101 -11.95 9.04 16.03
CA GLY A 101 -13.01 9.77 16.72
C GLY A 101 -12.96 11.28 16.46
N SER A 102 -12.40 11.70 15.33
CA SER A 102 -12.23 13.11 14.95
C SER A 102 -12.24 13.27 13.44
N GLU A 103 -12.84 14.36 12.95
CA GLU A 103 -12.82 14.71 11.53
C GLU A 103 -11.39 14.89 11.01
N VAL A 104 -11.16 14.45 9.77
CA VAL A 104 -9.90 14.71 9.07
C VAL A 104 -9.83 16.19 8.68
N GLU A 105 -8.62 16.76 8.76
CA GLU A 105 -8.36 18.08 8.22
C GLU A 105 -8.22 17.97 6.70
N VAL A 106 -9.03 18.71 5.96
CA VAL A 106 -9.03 18.74 4.49
C VAL A 106 -8.70 20.12 3.92
N ASN A 107 -8.61 21.15 4.76
CA ASN A 107 -8.34 22.50 4.31
C ASN A 107 -6.87 22.63 3.88
N PHE A 108 -6.67 22.99 2.62
CA PHE A 108 -5.37 23.17 1.99
C PHE A 108 -4.43 24.07 2.80
N GLN A 109 -4.94 25.19 3.34
CA GLN A 109 -4.10 26.15 4.06
C GLN A 109 -3.72 25.64 5.44
N THR A 110 -4.63 24.95 6.13
CA THR A 110 -4.33 24.32 7.42
C THR A 110 -3.29 23.23 7.25
N LEU A 111 -3.48 22.32 6.28
CA LEU A 111 -2.53 21.24 5.98
C LEU A 111 -1.16 21.80 5.61
N LYS A 112 -1.09 22.83 4.76
CA LYS A 112 0.16 23.49 4.37
C LYS A 112 0.89 24.14 5.55
N SER A 113 0.17 24.77 6.47
CA SER A 113 0.78 25.57 7.55
C SER A 113 1.10 24.77 8.82
N GLN A 114 0.32 23.73 9.12
CA GLN A 114 0.44 22.98 10.38
C GLN A 114 0.95 21.55 10.19
N TYR A 115 0.70 20.95 9.02
CA TYR A 115 0.88 19.51 8.78
C TYR A 115 1.72 19.20 7.53
N ALA A 116 2.58 20.13 7.09
CA ALA A 116 3.43 19.97 5.91
C ALA A 116 4.55 18.91 6.06
N SER A 117 4.75 18.37 7.26
CA SER A 117 5.68 17.28 7.49
C SER A 117 5.23 16.43 8.66
N GLY A 118 5.52 15.14 8.60
CA GLY A 118 5.30 14.20 9.69
C GLY A 118 6.41 13.16 9.73
N GLN A 119 6.63 12.62 10.92
CA GLN A 119 7.57 11.51 11.15
C GLN A 119 6.91 10.51 12.08
N ALA A 120 7.19 9.23 11.88
CA ALA A 120 6.77 8.18 12.79
C ALA A 120 7.27 8.47 14.22
N PRO A 121 6.44 8.35 15.27
CA PRO A 121 6.84 8.62 16.67
C PRO A 121 8.05 7.82 17.12
N THR A 122 8.14 6.58 16.63
CA THR A 122 9.31 5.73 16.69
C THR A 122 9.68 5.38 15.26
N THR A 123 10.97 5.50 14.91
CA THR A 123 11.43 5.08 13.58
C THR A 123 11.23 3.56 13.44
N PRO A 124 10.48 3.09 12.43
CA PRO A 124 10.33 1.65 12.20
C PRO A 124 11.68 0.99 11.93
N TRP A 125 11.89 -0.24 12.43
CA TRP A 125 13.14 -0.96 12.21
C TRP A 125 13.13 -1.80 10.93
N ALA A 126 14.30 -1.90 10.28
CA ALA A 126 14.48 -2.76 9.11
C ALA A 126 14.63 -4.24 9.51
N SER A 127 14.09 -5.11 8.66
CA SER A 127 14.18 -6.58 8.74
C SER A 127 13.91 -7.17 7.36
N SER A 128 14.06 -8.48 7.20
CA SER A 128 13.58 -9.20 6.03
C SER A 128 12.06 -9.31 6.04
N TYR A 129 11.46 -9.42 4.86
CA TYR A 129 10.09 -9.88 4.67
C TYR A 129 9.96 -11.41 4.82
N TRP A 130 11.05 -12.12 5.18
CA TRP A 130 11.10 -13.56 5.47
C TRP A 130 10.43 -14.40 4.38
N PRO A 131 11.08 -14.48 3.21
CA PRO A 131 10.43 -14.94 1.98
C PRO A 131 9.95 -16.39 2.09
N THR A 132 8.80 -16.65 1.50
CA THR A 132 8.23 -18.00 1.41
C THR A 132 9.20 -18.96 0.71
N TYR A 133 9.88 -18.50 -0.35
CA TYR A 133 10.83 -19.33 -1.12
C TYR A 133 12.10 -19.71 -0.33
N GLN A 134 12.43 -18.99 0.74
CA GLN A 134 13.54 -19.29 1.66
C GLN A 134 13.09 -20.11 2.88
N ASP A 135 11.85 -20.59 2.88
CA ASP A 135 11.21 -21.31 3.98
C ASP A 135 10.90 -20.43 5.21
N SER A 136 10.58 -19.14 5.00
CA SER A 136 10.19 -18.22 6.07
C SER A 136 11.29 -18.11 7.15
N ILE A 137 10.94 -18.06 8.43
CA ILE A 137 11.91 -18.01 9.54
C ILE A 137 12.66 -19.33 9.79
N ASN A 138 12.44 -20.37 8.97
CA ASN A 138 13.35 -21.51 8.90
C ASN A 138 14.65 -21.18 8.15
N HIS A 139 14.69 -20.04 7.43
CA HIS A 139 15.88 -19.58 6.74
C HIS A 139 17.04 -19.39 7.73
N VAL A 140 18.18 -20.00 7.42
CA VAL A 140 19.44 -19.79 8.12
C VAL A 140 20.08 -18.51 7.57
N TRP A 141 19.68 -17.37 8.15
CA TRP A 141 20.16 -16.06 7.72
C TRP A 141 21.63 -15.81 8.10
N LYS A 142 22.13 -16.49 9.14
CA LYS A 142 23.53 -16.41 9.60
C LYS A 142 24.23 -17.75 9.41
N THR A 143 25.26 -17.77 8.55
CA THR A 143 26.00 -19.00 8.23
C THR A 143 26.64 -19.62 9.47
N GLY A 144 26.45 -20.93 9.63
CA GLY A 144 27.01 -21.70 10.76
C GLY A 144 26.12 -21.74 12.00
N GLU A 145 24.96 -21.07 11.99
CA GLU A 145 24.01 -21.07 13.11
C GLU A 145 22.68 -21.76 12.76
N ALA A 146 21.90 -22.04 13.80
CA ALA A 146 20.52 -22.48 13.65
C ALA A 146 19.62 -21.31 13.21
N SER A 147 18.53 -21.60 12.50
CA SER A 147 17.52 -20.60 12.15
C SER A 147 16.71 -20.13 13.37
N ALA A 148 16.04 -18.99 13.24
CA ALA A 148 15.24 -18.40 14.33
C ALA A 148 14.17 -19.38 14.86
N SER A 149 13.52 -20.15 13.97
CA SER A 149 12.54 -21.16 14.37
C SER A 149 13.14 -22.32 15.15
N GLU A 150 14.32 -22.78 14.76
CA GLU A 150 15.03 -23.86 15.46
C GLU A 150 15.53 -23.39 16.83
N LYS A 151 16.07 -22.16 16.91
CA LYS A 151 16.45 -21.52 18.17
C LYS A 151 15.26 -21.42 19.12
N TYR A 152 14.12 -20.94 18.64
CA TYR A 152 12.88 -20.84 19.41
C TYR A 152 12.42 -22.21 19.94
N ALA A 153 12.33 -23.21 19.06
CA ALA A 153 11.90 -24.54 19.47
C ALA A 153 12.80 -25.15 20.55
N LYS A 154 14.12 -25.01 20.42
CA LYS A 154 15.09 -25.48 21.43
C LYS A 154 14.95 -24.74 22.76
N ALA A 155 14.82 -23.41 22.74
CA ALA A 155 14.79 -22.60 23.95
C ALA A 155 13.50 -22.80 24.77
N TYR A 156 12.40 -23.23 24.14
CA TYR A 156 11.10 -23.44 24.78
C TYR A 156 10.68 -24.92 24.81
N ASP A 157 11.64 -25.84 24.76
CA ASP A 157 11.45 -27.29 24.89
C ASP A 157 10.38 -27.87 23.94
N MET A 158 10.35 -27.37 22.70
CA MET A 158 9.46 -27.84 21.63
C MET A 158 10.19 -28.80 20.69
N ASP A 159 9.45 -29.68 20.02
CA ASP A 159 10.02 -30.49 18.94
C ASP A 159 10.42 -29.60 17.75
N VAL A 160 11.73 -29.56 17.48
CA VAL A 160 12.33 -28.73 16.43
C VAL A 160 11.76 -29.07 15.05
N THR A 161 11.60 -30.37 14.75
CA THR A 161 11.16 -30.82 13.44
C THR A 161 9.70 -30.45 13.20
N GLU A 162 8.84 -30.72 14.19
CA GLU A 162 7.43 -30.39 14.17
C GLU A 162 7.21 -28.88 14.04
N PHE A 163 7.94 -28.08 14.81
CA PHE A 163 7.82 -26.62 14.76
C PHE A 163 8.26 -26.06 13.40
N LYS A 164 9.42 -26.46 12.89
CA LYS A 164 9.89 -26.06 11.55
C LYS A 164 8.92 -26.50 10.45
N ASN A 165 8.31 -27.68 10.57
CA ASN A 165 7.30 -28.16 9.63
C ASN A 165 6.02 -27.30 9.69
N LYS A 166 5.57 -26.89 10.88
CA LYS A 166 4.43 -25.97 11.04
C LYS A 166 4.73 -24.60 10.42
N ILE A 167 5.92 -24.05 10.63
CA ILE A 167 6.37 -22.80 9.99
C ILE A 167 6.35 -22.93 8.46
N SER A 168 6.96 -23.98 7.91
CA SER A 168 6.99 -24.25 6.47
C SER A 168 5.59 -24.39 5.88
N ALA A 169 4.71 -25.16 6.53
CA ALA A 169 3.35 -25.40 6.08
C ALA A 169 2.47 -24.15 6.11
N ARG A 170 2.73 -23.21 7.02
CA ARG A 170 1.97 -21.96 7.13
C ARG A 170 2.51 -20.87 6.20
N ASN A 171 3.80 -20.56 6.26
CA ASN A 171 4.38 -19.38 5.62
C ASN A 171 5.60 -19.69 4.72
N GLY A 172 6.16 -20.90 4.81
CA GLY A 172 7.34 -21.32 4.06
C GLY A 172 7.01 -22.18 2.83
N ILE A 173 7.91 -23.08 2.47
CA ILE A 173 7.89 -23.80 1.19
C ILE A 173 6.71 -24.76 1.11
N ASP A 174 6.38 -25.47 2.19
CA ASP A 174 5.29 -26.46 2.19
C ASP A 174 3.90 -25.81 2.11
N SER A 175 3.77 -24.51 2.40
CA SER A 175 2.55 -23.74 2.12
C SER A 175 2.22 -23.71 0.62
N ARG A 176 3.22 -23.95 -0.23
CA ARG A 176 3.13 -23.97 -1.70
C ARG A 176 3.21 -25.36 -2.31
N LYS A 177 2.90 -26.41 -1.54
CA LYS A 177 2.94 -27.81 -2.04
C LYS A 177 2.05 -28.12 -3.25
N ARG A 178 1.11 -27.22 -3.59
CA ARG A 178 0.24 -27.32 -4.78
C ARG A 178 0.82 -26.60 -6.02
N SER A 179 1.90 -25.85 -5.87
CA SER A 179 2.63 -25.25 -6.99
C SER A 179 3.38 -26.31 -7.80
N ALA A 180 3.84 -25.93 -8.99
CA ALA A 180 4.61 -26.81 -9.86
C ALA A 180 5.87 -27.31 -9.14
N ALA A 181 6.10 -28.63 -9.16
CA ALA A 181 7.31 -29.22 -8.61
C ALA A 181 8.53 -28.85 -9.45
N CYS A 182 9.70 -28.75 -8.80
CA CYS A 182 10.95 -28.37 -9.45
C CYS A 182 12.16 -29.03 -8.80
N THR A 183 13.27 -29.06 -9.54
CA THR A 183 14.60 -29.44 -9.08
C THR A 183 15.63 -28.37 -9.35
N ILE A 184 15.40 -27.49 -10.32
CA ILE A 184 16.29 -26.37 -10.66
C ILE A 184 15.46 -25.16 -11.10
N ASN A 185 16.04 -23.96 -11.04
CA ASN A 185 15.32 -22.72 -11.39
C ASN A 185 14.78 -22.70 -12.83
N SER A 186 15.39 -23.44 -13.77
CA SER A 186 14.88 -23.51 -15.15
C SER A 186 13.50 -24.17 -15.25
N ASP A 187 13.13 -25.03 -14.30
CA ASP A 187 11.83 -25.70 -14.27
C ASP A 187 10.68 -24.70 -14.05
N CYS A 188 10.98 -23.52 -13.48
CA CYS A 188 10.01 -22.49 -13.14
C CYS A 188 9.85 -21.39 -14.22
N LYS A 189 10.74 -21.34 -15.23
CA LYS A 189 10.77 -20.25 -16.23
C LYS A 189 9.48 -20.10 -17.03
N SER A 190 8.75 -21.20 -17.27
CA SER A 190 7.49 -21.18 -18.03
C SER A 190 6.37 -20.41 -17.33
N ARG A 191 6.48 -20.19 -16.01
CA ARG A 191 5.47 -19.49 -15.21
C ARG A 191 5.43 -17.98 -15.44
N LYS A 192 6.57 -17.37 -15.81
CA LYS A 192 6.70 -15.93 -16.09
C LYS A 192 6.20 -15.02 -14.96
N ASP A 193 6.31 -15.47 -13.71
CA ASP A 193 5.80 -14.81 -12.49
C ASP A 193 6.92 -14.58 -11.45
N GLY A 194 8.19 -14.59 -11.89
CA GLY A 194 9.34 -14.46 -11.00
C GLY A 194 9.60 -15.68 -10.10
N SER A 195 8.96 -16.82 -10.36
CA SER A 195 9.16 -18.03 -9.54
C SER A 195 10.58 -18.56 -9.59
N VAL A 196 11.10 -18.92 -8.41
CA VAL A 196 12.34 -19.67 -8.22
C VAL A 196 12.04 -21.07 -7.71
N CYS A 197 12.97 -22.01 -7.92
CA CYS A 197 12.83 -23.36 -7.39
C CYS A 197 13.22 -23.39 -5.92
N ALA A 198 12.21 -23.34 -5.04
CA ALA A 198 12.38 -23.31 -3.59
C ALA A 198 12.41 -24.74 -3.03
N LYS A 199 13.45 -25.06 -2.25
CA LYS A 199 13.61 -26.38 -1.61
C LYS A 199 13.87 -26.21 -0.13
N ARG A 200 13.27 -27.07 0.69
CA ARG A 200 13.62 -27.12 2.12
C ARG A 200 15.04 -27.64 2.29
N ASP A 201 15.65 -27.26 3.39
CA ASP A 201 17.00 -27.72 3.73
C ASP A 201 17.09 -29.25 3.71
N GLY A 202 18.17 -29.77 3.12
CA GLY A 202 18.36 -31.21 2.89
C GLY A 202 17.52 -31.85 1.77
N MET A 203 16.59 -31.12 1.12
CA MET A 203 15.73 -31.68 0.07
C MET A 203 16.29 -31.46 -1.34
N THR A 204 16.13 -32.45 -2.22
CA THR A 204 16.64 -32.39 -3.61
C THR A 204 15.63 -31.80 -4.60
N SER A 205 14.35 -31.79 -4.26
CA SER A 205 13.24 -31.19 -5.02
C SER A 205 12.40 -30.28 -4.14
N GLY A 206 11.57 -29.46 -4.78
CA GLY A 206 10.67 -28.54 -4.10
C GLY A 206 9.65 -27.96 -5.06
N TYR A 207 9.30 -26.68 -4.90
CA TYR A 207 8.20 -26.04 -5.63
C TYR A 207 8.64 -24.72 -6.26
N CYS A 208 8.05 -24.38 -7.40
CA CYS A 208 8.18 -23.06 -8.00
C CYS A 208 7.36 -22.04 -7.20
N ILE A 209 8.03 -21.10 -6.56
CA ILE A 209 7.43 -20.09 -5.68
C ILE A 209 7.86 -18.70 -6.16
N PRO A 210 6.91 -17.76 -6.39
CA PRO A 210 7.22 -16.35 -6.66
C PRO A 210 8.11 -15.77 -5.57
N ALA A 211 9.22 -15.13 -5.96
CA ALA A 211 10.22 -14.65 -4.99
C ALA A 211 9.68 -13.53 -4.07
N TRP A 212 8.67 -12.79 -4.51
CA TRP A 212 8.05 -11.70 -3.75
C TRP A 212 7.16 -12.18 -2.59
N PHE A 213 6.68 -13.43 -2.61
CA PHE A 213 5.86 -13.94 -1.52
C PHE A 213 6.63 -13.95 -0.20
N GLY A 214 6.05 -13.34 0.82
CA GLY A 214 6.54 -13.41 2.19
C GLY A 214 5.60 -12.77 3.19
N MET A 215 6.18 -12.14 4.20
CA MET A 215 5.52 -11.61 5.39
C MET A 215 5.79 -10.11 5.56
N CYS A 216 5.90 -9.34 4.47
CA CYS A 216 6.05 -7.88 4.53
C CYS A 216 4.87 -7.23 5.26
N HIS A 217 3.65 -7.76 5.05
CA HIS A 217 2.43 -7.34 5.76
C HIS A 217 2.49 -7.55 7.27
N ALA A 218 3.35 -8.45 7.76
CA ALA A 218 3.51 -8.72 9.18
C ALA A 218 4.75 -8.01 9.76
N TRP A 219 5.83 -7.89 9.00
CA TRP A 219 7.01 -7.14 9.41
C TRP A 219 6.69 -5.65 9.57
N ALA A 220 6.02 -5.03 8.59
CA ALA A 220 5.74 -3.60 8.61
C ALA A 220 5.01 -3.12 9.88
N PRO A 221 3.88 -3.74 10.33
CA PRO A 221 3.24 -3.35 11.59
C PRO A 221 4.08 -3.73 12.82
N ALA A 222 4.83 -4.82 12.80
CA ALA A 222 5.74 -5.17 13.90
C ALA A 222 6.84 -4.09 14.06
N ALA A 223 7.38 -3.59 12.95
CA ALA A 223 8.35 -2.51 12.91
C ALA A 223 7.83 -1.19 13.47
N ILE A 224 6.54 -0.91 13.26
CA ILE A 224 5.87 0.29 13.78
C ILE A 224 5.55 0.17 15.27
N LEU A 225 5.02 -0.98 15.69
CA LEU A 225 4.42 -1.14 17.02
C LEU A 225 5.41 -1.64 18.07
N GLU A 226 6.40 -2.45 17.68
CA GLU A 226 7.38 -3.01 18.62
C GLU A 226 8.65 -2.16 18.64
N PRO A 227 9.23 -1.91 19.83
CA PRO A 227 10.57 -1.37 19.89
C PRO A 227 11.55 -2.33 19.20
N GLU A 228 12.59 -1.79 18.57
CA GLU A 228 13.62 -2.62 17.97
C GLU A 228 14.38 -3.40 19.06
N PRO A 229 14.61 -4.72 18.93
CA PRO A 229 15.49 -5.44 19.85
C PRO A 229 16.90 -4.84 19.84
N GLN A 230 17.55 -4.70 21.01
CA GLN A 230 18.81 -3.95 21.14
C GLN A 230 20.06 -4.83 21.20
N CYS A 231 19.98 -5.95 21.90
CA CYS A 231 21.11 -6.84 22.15
C CYS A 231 20.76 -8.30 21.89
N ASP A 232 21.78 -9.12 21.65
CA ASP A 232 21.65 -10.57 21.69
C ASP A 232 21.20 -11.02 23.08
N VAL A 233 20.46 -12.12 23.15
CA VAL A 233 19.98 -12.69 24.42
C VAL A 233 20.28 -14.18 24.49
N VAL A 234 20.62 -14.67 25.69
CA VAL A 234 20.76 -16.12 25.93
C VAL A 234 19.56 -16.63 26.72
N LYS A 235 18.77 -17.51 26.12
CA LYS A 235 17.65 -18.18 26.77
C LYS A 235 17.88 -19.68 26.76
N ASN A 236 17.94 -20.30 27.94
CA ASN A 236 18.15 -21.75 28.10
C ASN A 236 19.36 -22.28 27.30
N GLY A 237 20.46 -21.52 27.29
CA GLY A 237 21.70 -21.86 26.58
C GLY A 237 21.68 -21.61 25.07
N ILE A 238 20.60 -21.03 24.53
CA ILE A 238 20.46 -20.67 23.12
C ILE A 238 20.61 -19.16 22.96
N THR A 239 21.57 -18.73 22.12
CA THR A 239 21.74 -17.32 21.75
C THR A 239 20.78 -16.94 20.63
N PHE A 240 19.92 -15.96 20.90
CA PHE A 240 19.12 -15.26 19.90
C PHE A 240 19.78 -13.93 19.56
N HIS A 241 20.05 -13.71 18.28
CA HIS A 241 20.48 -12.40 17.81
C HIS A 241 19.30 -11.46 17.65
N VAL A 242 19.58 -10.16 17.53
CA VAL A 242 18.54 -9.15 17.24
C VAL A 242 17.73 -9.55 16.01
N MET A 243 18.38 -10.03 14.94
CA MET A 243 17.70 -10.48 13.73
C MET A 243 16.80 -11.71 13.95
N ASP A 244 17.16 -12.63 14.86
CA ASP A 244 16.29 -13.76 15.21
C ASP A 244 14.99 -13.26 15.86
N ILE A 245 15.09 -12.31 16.79
CA ILE A 245 13.93 -11.74 17.49
C ILE A 245 13.04 -10.96 16.51
N LYS A 246 13.63 -10.19 15.58
CA LYS A 246 12.89 -9.55 14.48
C LYS A 246 12.12 -10.56 13.64
N GLY A 247 12.73 -11.70 13.32
CA GLY A 247 12.06 -12.80 12.61
C GLY A 247 10.89 -13.42 13.37
N LEU A 248 11.09 -13.68 14.67
CA LEU A 248 10.03 -14.23 15.52
C LEU A 248 8.85 -13.25 15.68
N LEU A 249 9.12 -11.95 15.85
CA LEU A 249 8.08 -10.92 15.87
C LEU A 249 7.30 -10.89 14.56
N THR A 250 7.98 -10.88 13.42
CA THR A 250 7.31 -10.90 12.10
C THR A 250 6.44 -12.14 11.91
N SER A 251 6.95 -13.33 12.19
CA SER A 251 6.17 -14.58 12.05
C SER A 251 4.96 -14.61 12.99
N LEU A 252 5.09 -14.03 14.18
CA LEU A 252 3.99 -13.93 15.12
C LEU A 252 2.92 -12.94 14.64
N TYR A 253 3.29 -11.77 14.13
CA TYR A 253 2.34 -10.78 13.63
C TYR A 253 1.50 -11.32 12.46
N ASP A 254 2.08 -12.19 11.61
CA ASP A 254 1.31 -12.97 10.62
C ASP A 254 0.34 -13.95 11.30
N GLY A 255 0.83 -14.68 12.30
CA GLY A 255 0.08 -15.66 13.08
C GLY A 255 -1.13 -15.10 13.80
N ALA A 256 -0.98 -13.91 14.39
CA ALA A 256 -1.94 -13.29 15.30
C ALA A 256 -3.13 -12.63 14.60
N SER A 257 -3.03 -12.36 13.29
CA SER A 257 -4.10 -11.70 12.51
C SER A 257 -4.55 -10.39 13.14
N ILE A 258 -3.60 -9.49 13.40
CA ILE A 258 -3.88 -8.19 14.00
C ILE A 258 -4.95 -7.42 13.21
N LYS A 259 -5.69 -6.56 13.90
CA LYS A 259 -6.73 -5.73 13.28
C LYS A 259 -6.13 -4.48 12.65
N THR A 260 -6.58 -4.13 11.46
CA THR A 260 -6.12 -2.99 10.67
C THR A 260 -7.29 -2.06 10.33
N VAL A 261 -6.99 -0.78 10.12
CA VAL A 261 -7.80 0.11 9.30
C VAL A 261 -7.16 0.10 7.92
N PHE A 262 -7.89 -0.33 6.90
CA PHE A 262 -7.40 -0.44 5.53
C PHE A 262 -8.11 0.57 4.65
N THR A 263 -7.36 1.28 3.81
CA THR A 263 -7.89 2.31 2.91
C THR A 263 -7.29 2.16 1.53
N GLY A 264 -8.11 2.41 0.52
CA GLY A 264 -7.82 2.14 -0.88
C GLY A 264 -8.22 0.73 -1.32
N ALA A 265 -7.67 0.32 -2.44
CA ALA A 265 -7.99 -0.88 -3.18
C ALA A 265 -6.72 -1.60 -3.60
N ARG A 266 -6.72 -2.93 -3.52
CA ARG A 266 -5.66 -3.74 -4.10
C ARG A 266 -5.94 -3.97 -5.59
N PHE A 267 -4.95 -3.71 -6.43
CA PHE A 267 -5.01 -4.17 -7.81
C PHE A 267 -4.67 -5.68 -7.94
N ASN A 268 -5.64 -6.50 -8.36
CA ASN A 268 -5.47 -7.94 -8.59
C ASN A 268 -5.28 -8.33 -10.08
N GLY A 269 -5.26 -7.35 -10.98
CA GLY A 269 -5.16 -7.58 -12.42
C GLY A 269 -3.72 -7.84 -12.90
N PRO A 270 -3.54 -8.17 -14.19
CA PRO A 270 -2.20 -8.30 -14.75
C PRO A 270 -1.54 -6.93 -14.95
N ASP A 271 -0.24 -6.84 -14.65
CA ASP A 271 0.53 -5.60 -14.86
C ASP A 271 0.64 -5.21 -16.33
N THR A 272 0.60 -6.20 -17.23
CA THR A 272 0.74 -6.02 -18.67
C THR A 272 -0.42 -6.64 -19.46
N PRO A 273 -0.96 -5.93 -20.48
CA PRO A 273 -0.59 -4.58 -20.90
C PRO A 273 -1.05 -3.51 -19.88
N ALA A 274 -0.21 -2.47 -19.72
CA ALA A 274 -0.53 -1.30 -18.91
C ALA A 274 -1.48 -0.37 -19.70
N ASN A 275 -2.76 -0.71 -19.75
CA ASN A 275 -3.78 0.06 -20.45
C ASN A 275 -3.94 1.45 -19.82
N LYS A 276 -3.81 2.49 -20.64
CA LYS A 276 -3.85 3.89 -20.21
C LYS A 276 -4.82 4.71 -21.05
N ASP A 277 -5.42 5.71 -20.43
CA ASP A 277 -6.23 6.71 -21.11
C ASP A 277 -5.36 7.73 -21.88
N GLN A 278 -6.02 8.66 -22.58
CA GLN A 278 -5.36 9.72 -23.36
C GLN A 278 -4.49 10.68 -22.52
N TYR A 279 -4.66 10.68 -21.19
CA TYR A 279 -3.90 11.50 -20.25
C TYR A 279 -2.77 10.72 -19.55
N GLY A 280 -2.62 9.44 -19.88
CA GLY A 280 -1.60 8.54 -19.36
C GLY A 280 -1.96 7.91 -18.01
N ARG A 281 -3.21 7.99 -17.56
CA ARG A 281 -3.68 7.33 -16.32
C ARG A 281 -4.07 5.89 -16.64
N PHE A 282 -3.93 4.97 -15.68
CA PHE A 282 -4.46 3.61 -15.86
C PHE A 282 -5.97 3.64 -16.12
N THR A 283 -6.46 2.79 -17.02
CA THR A 283 -7.90 2.69 -17.28
C THR A 283 -8.63 1.95 -16.16
N ASP A 284 -7.93 1.03 -15.49
CA ASP A 284 -8.44 0.33 -14.32
C ASP A 284 -8.39 1.26 -13.11
N ALA A 285 -9.54 1.53 -12.50
CA ALA A 285 -9.64 2.42 -11.36
C ALA A 285 -8.87 1.88 -10.14
N ALA A 286 -8.94 0.57 -9.87
CA ALA A 286 -8.23 -0.04 -8.74
C ALA A 286 -6.71 0.04 -8.88
N ARG A 287 -6.19 0.20 -10.10
CA ARG A 287 -4.76 0.43 -10.36
C ARG A 287 -4.36 1.92 -10.33
N ARG A 288 -5.34 2.83 -10.42
CA ARG A 288 -5.13 4.27 -10.22
C ARG A 288 -5.16 4.65 -8.75
N ASP A 289 -5.77 3.81 -7.92
CA ASP A 289 -5.71 3.95 -6.49
C ASP A 289 -4.24 3.80 -6.04
N LEU A 290 -3.75 4.49 -5.03
CA LEU A 290 -4.38 5.42 -4.12
C LEU A 290 -4.61 6.81 -4.74
N GLY A 291 -5.84 7.33 -4.69
CA GLY A 291 -6.15 8.68 -5.20
C GLY A 291 -5.25 9.78 -4.59
N ALA A 292 -4.72 10.70 -5.40
CA ALA A 292 -3.70 11.66 -4.93
C ALA A 292 -4.21 12.66 -3.87
N GLY A 293 -5.49 13.05 -3.97
CA GLY A 293 -6.16 13.87 -2.96
C GLY A 293 -6.27 13.14 -1.62
N PHE A 294 -6.73 11.88 -1.65
CA PHE A 294 -6.83 11.05 -0.47
C PHE A 294 -5.45 10.78 0.13
N PHE A 295 -4.45 10.43 -0.69
CA PHE A 295 -3.06 10.25 -0.24
C PHE A 295 -2.58 11.45 0.58
N HIS A 296 -2.74 12.68 0.06
CA HIS A 296 -2.32 13.88 0.78
C HIS A 296 -3.06 14.06 2.12
N ILE A 297 -4.39 13.87 2.13
CA ILE A 297 -5.20 13.96 3.35
C ILE A 297 -4.75 12.90 4.36
N ALA A 298 -4.58 11.66 3.92
CA ALA A 298 -4.23 10.53 4.78
C ALA A 298 -2.83 10.70 5.41
N ILE A 299 -1.80 11.01 4.63
CA ILE A 299 -0.44 11.15 5.19
C ILE A 299 -0.35 12.31 6.19
N THR A 300 -1.01 13.43 5.90
CA THR A 300 -0.98 14.61 6.77
C THR A 300 -1.77 14.38 8.05
N ASN A 301 -2.95 13.76 7.96
CA ASN A 301 -3.77 13.48 9.14
C ASN A 301 -3.18 12.35 10.00
N ILE A 302 -2.87 11.19 9.41
CA ILE A 302 -2.41 10.02 10.18
C ILE A 302 -1.04 10.31 10.82
N MET A 303 -0.10 10.85 10.04
CA MET A 303 1.28 11.00 10.53
C MET A 303 1.57 12.33 11.20
N ALA A 304 1.12 13.46 10.65
CA ALA A 304 1.42 14.76 11.28
C ALA A 304 0.40 15.15 12.37
N LYS A 305 -0.90 15.00 12.12
CA LYS A 305 -1.95 15.40 13.10
C LYS A 305 -2.15 14.37 14.21
N GLN A 306 -2.26 13.08 13.87
CA GLN A 306 -2.52 11.99 14.83
C GLN A 306 -1.24 11.39 15.42
N ASN A 307 -0.05 11.83 14.94
CA ASN A 307 1.24 11.34 15.39
C ASN A 307 1.31 9.79 15.37
N ARG A 308 0.94 9.19 14.24
CA ARG A 308 1.00 7.73 14.01
C ARG A 308 1.71 7.38 12.71
N SER A 309 2.41 6.26 12.70
CA SER A 309 2.88 5.65 11.44
C SER A 309 1.80 4.73 10.86
N PHE A 310 2.00 4.38 9.60
CA PHE A 310 1.16 3.49 8.82
C PHE A 310 2.02 2.68 7.85
N VAL A 311 1.40 1.73 7.17
CA VAL A 311 2.00 0.86 6.17
C VAL A 311 1.42 1.23 4.81
N VAL A 312 2.25 1.12 3.78
CA VAL A 312 1.87 1.45 2.41
C VAL A 312 2.32 0.33 1.48
N ASP A 313 1.53 0.04 0.45
CA ASP A 313 2.04 -0.69 -0.71
C ASP A 313 2.75 0.29 -1.64
N VAL A 314 4.05 0.09 -1.83
CA VAL A 314 4.90 0.99 -2.62
C VAL A 314 4.92 0.67 -4.11
N THR A 315 4.14 -0.32 -4.54
CA THR A 315 4.02 -0.74 -5.94
C THR A 315 2.58 -0.69 -6.43
N ALA A 316 2.31 0.00 -7.54
CA ALA A 316 1.00 0.04 -8.22
C ALA A 316 0.76 -1.18 -9.14
N GLY A 317 1.26 -2.35 -8.75
CA GLY A 317 1.27 -3.57 -9.56
C GLY A 317 0.62 -4.75 -8.84
N ALA A 318 0.67 -5.93 -9.47
CA ALA A 318 0.04 -7.15 -8.94
C ALA A 318 0.74 -7.72 -7.70
N GLU A 319 2.05 -7.45 -7.55
CA GLU A 319 2.80 -7.79 -6.34
C GLU A 319 2.49 -6.77 -5.24
N VAL A 320 2.32 -7.26 -4.01
CA VAL A 320 2.05 -6.40 -2.85
C VAL A 320 3.30 -6.28 -1.99
N TRP A 321 3.82 -5.06 -1.86
CA TRP A 321 5.03 -4.74 -1.09
C TRP A 321 4.74 -3.74 0.03
N ASN A 322 4.38 -4.29 1.19
CA ASN A 322 4.09 -3.51 2.40
C ASN A 322 5.36 -2.97 3.05
N GLN A 323 5.47 -1.65 3.16
CA GLN A 323 6.59 -0.98 3.79
C GLN A 323 6.13 -0.07 4.94
N PRO A 324 6.81 -0.08 6.10
CA PRO A 324 6.47 0.82 7.20
C PRO A 324 6.97 2.24 6.92
N VAL A 325 6.08 3.22 7.02
CA VAL A 325 6.36 4.60 6.63
C VAL A 325 7.13 5.32 7.73
N ARG A 326 8.25 5.93 7.36
CA ARG A 326 9.14 6.64 8.28
C ARG A 326 8.76 8.12 8.39
N SER A 327 8.54 8.79 7.27
CA SER A 327 8.27 10.23 7.27
C SER A 327 7.72 10.73 5.93
N PHE A 328 7.12 11.91 5.95
CA PHE A 328 6.87 12.69 4.75
C PHE A 328 7.23 14.16 4.98
N ARG A 329 7.55 14.87 3.90
CA ARG A 329 7.76 16.32 3.88
C ARG A 329 7.29 16.91 2.56
N VAL A 330 6.32 17.79 2.64
CA VAL A 330 5.85 18.61 1.53
C VAL A 330 6.95 19.63 1.19
N GLN A 331 7.53 19.50 0.00
CA GLN A 331 8.57 20.41 -0.53
C GLN A 331 7.95 21.70 -1.10
N SER A 332 6.83 21.55 -1.81
CA SER A 332 6.05 22.64 -2.38
C SER A 332 4.58 22.28 -2.39
N MET A 333 3.72 23.30 -2.24
CA MET A 333 2.27 23.15 -2.16
C MET A 333 1.63 24.50 -2.49
N ASP A 334 1.46 24.80 -3.78
CA ASP A 334 1.16 26.15 -4.24
C ASP A 334 -0.01 26.16 -5.22
N LEU A 335 -0.88 27.17 -5.09
CA LEU A 335 -1.96 27.41 -6.04
C LEU A 335 -1.35 27.68 -7.43
N VAL A 336 -1.94 27.07 -8.45
CA VAL A 336 -1.51 27.21 -9.84
C VAL A 336 -2.63 27.76 -10.71
N ASN A 337 -2.25 28.40 -11.82
CA ASN A 337 -3.23 28.75 -12.84
C ASN A 337 -3.74 27.48 -13.52
N THR A 338 -5.04 27.19 -13.36
CA THR A 338 -5.70 25.98 -13.87
C THR A 338 -5.45 25.72 -15.35
N ARG A 339 -5.61 26.73 -16.21
CA ARG A 339 -5.39 26.59 -17.66
C ARG A 339 -3.95 26.24 -17.98
N MET A 340 -2.99 26.90 -17.33
CA MET A 340 -1.57 26.65 -17.55
C MET A 340 -1.15 25.26 -17.06
N ALA A 341 -1.62 24.85 -15.88
CA ALA A 341 -1.36 23.52 -15.35
C ALA A 341 -2.00 22.44 -16.24
N SER A 342 -3.25 22.64 -16.66
CA SER A 342 -3.96 21.71 -17.54
C SER A 342 -3.24 21.53 -18.89
N MET A 343 -2.85 22.64 -19.53
CA MET A 343 -2.07 22.59 -20.76
C MET A 343 -0.74 21.86 -20.56
N ARG A 344 -0.06 22.13 -19.43
CA ARG A 344 1.25 21.55 -19.11
C ARG A 344 1.20 20.04 -18.91
N TYR A 345 0.23 19.53 -18.16
CA TYR A 345 0.23 18.14 -17.71
C TYR A 345 -0.69 17.21 -18.52
N PHE A 346 -1.68 17.78 -19.21
CA PHE A 346 -2.73 17.03 -19.92
C PHE A 346 -2.94 17.49 -21.36
N GLY A 347 -2.25 18.54 -21.82
CA GLY A 347 -2.30 19.00 -23.20
C GLY A 347 -3.60 19.68 -23.62
N VAL A 348 -4.50 19.96 -22.66
CA VAL A 348 -5.82 20.55 -22.90
C VAL A 348 -6.02 21.84 -22.10
N PRO A 349 -6.71 22.85 -22.65
CA PRO A 349 -6.83 24.17 -22.00
C PRO A 349 -7.82 24.18 -20.84
N SER A 350 -8.80 23.29 -20.86
CA SER A 350 -9.75 23.09 -19.76
C SER A 350 -9.28 21.90 -18.93
N TYR A 351 -9.23 22.08 -17.61
CA TYR A 351 -8.91 20.98 -16.70
C TYR A 351 -10.01 19.90 -16.78
N PRO A 352 -9.65 18.65 -17.12
CA PRO A 352 -10.65 17.66 -17.53
C PRO A 352 -10.99 16.68 -16.41
N PHE A 353 -10.84 17.05 -15.13
CA PHE A 353 -10.86 16.09 -14.03
C PHE A 353 -11.84 16.37 -12.89
N ASN A 354 -12.19 17.61 -12.59
CA ASN A 354 -13.21 17.86 -11.56
C ASN A 354 -13.90 19.18 -11.84
N ASP A 355 -15.20 19.15 -12.11
CA ASP A 355 -15.97 20.36 -12.41
C ASP A 355 -16.40 21.13 -11.16
N LYS A 356 -16.37 20.47 -9.99
CA LYS A 356 -16.57 21.10 -8.68
C LYS A 356 -15.31 21.81 -8.19
N MET A 357 -14.16 21.56 -8.82
CA MET A 357 -12.91 22.24 -8.50
C MET A 357 -12.99 23.72 -8.88
N VAL A 358 -12.69 24.57 -7.90
CA VAL A 358 -12.61 26.02 -8.03
C VAL A 358 -11.15 26.48 -8.08
N HIS A 359 -10.28 25.82 -7.33
CA HIS A 359 -8.85 26.09 -7.30
C HIS A 359 -8.03 24.82 -7.49
N LEU A 360 -6.87 24.96 -8.14
CA LEU A 360 -5.93 23.87 -8.37
C LEU A 360 -4.61 24.21 -7.68
N ALA A 361 -4.01 23.23 -7.01
CA ALA A 361 -2.70 23.39 -6.38
C ALA A 361 -1.73 22.31 -6.86
N TYR A 362 -0.48 22.67 -7.11
CA TYR A 362 0.61 21.72 -7.33
C TYR A 362 1.26 21.36 -6.01
N VAL A 363 1.53 20.08 -5.81
CA VAL A 363 2.22 19.56 -4.63
C VAL A 363 3.37 18.66 -5.06
N LYS A 364 4.51 18.84 -4.38
CA LYS A 364 5.62 17.90 -4.40
C LYS A 364 5.94 17.46 -2.98
N THR A 365 5.90 16.16 -2.72
CA THR A 365 6.14 15.59 -1.39
C THR A 365 7.26 14.57 -1.44
N THR A 366 8.29 14.74 -0.60
CA THR A 366 9.23 13.65 -0.31
C THR A 366 8.60 12.72 0.70
N PHE A 367 8.53 11.44 0.34
CA PHE A 367 7.93 10.39 1.15
C PHE A 367 8.98 9.31 1.39
N SER A 368 9.14 8.88 2.65
CA SER A 368 10.22 8.00 3.08
C SER A 368 9.68 6.80 3.86
N TRP A 369 10.18 5.62 3.53
CA TRP A 369 9.84 4.36 4.19
C TRP A 369 11.09 3.50 4.40
N VAL A 370 10.98 2.54 5.30
CA VAL A 370 12.06 1.59 5.59
C VAL A 370 11.94 0.41 4.64
N VAL A 371 13.06 -0.11 4.15
CA VAL A 371 13.14 -1.27 3.25
C VAL A 371 13.78 -2.48 3.94
N GLU A 372 13.74 -3.62 3.26
CA GLU A 372 14.16 -4.89 3.81
C GLU A 372 15.67 -5.02 4.04
N SER A 373 16.04 -5.79 5.07
CA SER A 373 17.44 -6.07 5.40
C SER A 373 17.60 -7.34 6.24
N TYR A 374 18.67 -8.10 5.99
CA TYR A 374 19.12 -9.17 6.89
C TYR A 374 20.24 -8.69 7.84
N ASN A 375 20.56 -7.39 7.88
CA ASN A 375 21.57 -6.89 8.80
C ASN A 375 21.13 -7.02 10.25
N ASP A 376 22.00 -7.63 11.03
CA ASP A 376 21.80 -7.85 12.45
C ASP A 376 22.11 -6.59 13.28
N GLY A 377 21.56 -6.56 14.49
CA GLY A 377 21.74 -5.48 15.45
C GLY A 377 20.66 -4.39 15.42
N PRO A 378 20.76 -3.41 16.33
CA PRO A 378 19.78 -2.34 16.47
C PRO A 378 20.06 -1.20 15.50
N LEU A 379 19.51 -1.33 14.29
CA LEU A 379 19.79 -0.43 13.17
C LEU A 379 19.27 0.99 13.45
N VAL A 380 18.20 1.13 14.23
CA VAL A 380 17.62 2.43 14.60
C VAL A 380 18.54 3.19 15.56
N SER A 381 18.90 2.59 16.71
CA SER A 381 19.71 3.28 17.72
C SER A 381 21.17 3.46 17.31
N SER A 382 21.69 2.60 16.43
CA SER A 382 23.02 2.74 15.83
C SER A 382 23.08 3.75 14.66
N GLY A 383 21.95 4.28 14.21
CA GLY A 383 21.86 5.18 13.05
C GLY A 383 22.00 4.49 11.69
N GLN A 384 22.20 3.17 11.65
CA GLN A 384 22.30 2.40 10.40
C GLN A 384 20.98 2.31 9.63
N ILE A 385 19.84 2.61 10.27
CA ILE A 385 18.51 2.62 9.66
C ILE A 385 18.40 3.59 8.49
N ASP A 386 19.25 4.63 8.43
CA ASP A 386 19.27 5.57 7.32
C ASP A 386 19.68 4.89 6.00
N SER A 387 20.58 3.90 6.06
CA SER A 387 20.96 3.08 4.89
C SER A 387 19.83 2.16 4.41
N TYR A 388 18.81 1.95 5.25
CA TYR A 388 17.61 1.16 4.97
C TYR A 388 16.37 2.03 4.87
N THR A 389 16.53 3.35 4.72
CA THR A 389 15.43 4.26 4.45
C THR A 389 15.54 4.71 3.01
N THR A 390 14.52 4.40 2.22
CA THR A 390 14.40 4.95 0.87
C THR A 390 13.47 6.15 0.88
N SER A 391 13.56 6.98 -0.15
CA SER A 391 12.67 8.13 -0.33
C SER A 391 12.33 8.30 -1.80
N LYS A 392 11.08 8.67 -2.08
CA LYS A 392 10.63 9.11 -3.39
C LYS A 392 9.96 10.46 -3.29
N ASP A 393 10.08 11.23 -4.36
CA ASP A 393 9.29 12.45 -4.54
C ASP A 393 8.04 12.10 -5.33
N TYR A 394 6.87 12.40 -4.77
CA TYR A 394 5.59 12.30 -5.46
C TYR A 394 5.08 13.67 -5.86
N GLU A 395 4.61 13.77 -7.10
CA GLU A 395 4.06 14.99 -7.68
C GLU A 395 2.59 14.80 -8.05
N TYR A 396 1.75 15.72 -7.62
CA TYR A 396 0.31 15.68 -7.88
C TYR A 396 -0.31 17.06 -7.87
N LEU A 397 -1.50 17.15 -8.43
CA LEU A 397 -2.38 18.30 -8.33
C LEU A 397 -3.46 18.01 -7.29
N LEU A 398 -3.74 18.96 -6.40
CA LEU A 398 -4.90 18.93 -5.52
C LEU A 398 -6.02 19.77 -6.13
N GLU A 399 -7.21 19.21 -6.13
CA GLU A 399 -8.45 19.85 -6.56
C GLU A 399 -9.16 20.41 -5.33
N LEU A 400 -9.42 21.71 -5.33
CA LEU A 400 -9.94 22.41 -4.17
C LEU A 400 -11.29 23.05 -4.46
N ASP A 401 -12.19 23.04 -3.49
CA ASP A 401 -13.45 23.80 -3.54
C ASP A 401 -13.23 25.32 -3.31
N ALA A 402 -14.32 26.10 -3.30
CA ALA A 402 -14.27 27.55 -3.06
C ALA A 402 -13.77 27.94 -1.65
N ASN A 403 -13.77 27.00 -0.70
CA ASN A 403 -13.30 27.18 0.67
C ASN A 403 -11.86 26.63 0.85
N TYR A 404 -11.20 26.23 -0.23
CA TYR A 404 -9.88 25.58 -0.23
C TYR A 404 -9.84 24.22 0.46
N ASN A 405 -10.98 23.52 0.58
CA ASN A 405 -10.98 22.12 1.01
C ASN A 405 -10.58 21.23 -0.16
N ILE A 406 -9.74 20.23 0.11
CA ILE A 406 -9.36 19.21 -0.86
C ILE A 406 -10.59 18.34 -1.15
N ILE A 407 -10.96 18.25 -2.42
CA ILE A 407 -12.11 17.46 -2.91
C ILE A 407 -11.71 16.41 -3.96
N GLY A 408 -10.41 16.33 -4.26
CA GLY A 408 -9.83 15.36 -5.19
C GLY A 408 -8.37 15.68 -5.49
N GLY A 409 -7.78 14.93 -6.41
CA GLY A 409 -6.42 15.18 -6.86
C GLY A 409 -5.98 14.23 -7.96
N GLU A 410 -4.98 14.65 -8.72
CA GLU A 410 -4.49 13.93 -9.88
C GLU A 410 -2.98 13.78 -9.83
N TRP A 411 -2.52 12.53 -9.96
CA TRP A 411 -1.10 12.24 -10.11
C TRP A 411 -0.55 12.82 -11.42
N ILE A 412 0.67 13.33 -11.39
CA ILE A 412 1.33 13.91 -12.57
C ILE A 412 2.76 13.39 -12.71
N GLY A 413 3.37 13.63 -13.87
CA GLY A 413 4.74 13.19 -14.14
C GLY A 413 4.87 11.67 -14.03
N GLN A 414 5.93 11.21 -13.35
CA GLN A 414 6.16 9.77 -13.11
C GLN A 414 5.21 9.19 -12.05
N SER A 415 4.66 10.03 -11.18
CA SER A 415 3.73 9.60 -10.15
C SER A 415 2.39 9.13 -10.70
N LYS A 416 2.12 9.22 -12.01
CA LYS A 416 0.96 8.56 -12.65
C LYS A 416 1.05 7.04 -12.68
N GLU A 417 2.27 6.51 -12.58
CA GLU A 417 2.57 5.08 -12.68
C GLU A 417 3.34 4.56 -11.46
N ASP A 418 4.06 5.45 -10.79
CA ASP A 418 4.85 5.15 -9.59
C ASP A 418 4.30 5.95 -8.41
N HIS A 419 3.21 5.45 -7.84
CA HIS A 419 2.56 5.94 -6.64
C HIS A 419 2.13 4.75 -5.77
N PRO A 420 1.84 4.96 -4.47
CA PRO A 420 1.24 3.94 -3.63
C PRO A 420 -0.08 3.39 -4.17
N ASP A 421 -0.32 2.09 -4.00
CA ASP A 421 -1.58 1.41 -4.35
C ASP A 421 -2.62 1.57 -3.23
N PHE A 422 -2.23 1.30 -1.99
CA PHE A 422 -3.08 1.47 -0.82
C PHE A 422 -2.27 1.79 0.44
N LEU A 423 -2.95 2.27 1.48
CA LEU A 423 -2.36 2.46 2.81
C LEU A 423 -3.25 1.88 3.90
N TRP A 424 -2.63 1.48 5.01
CA TRP A 424 -3.34 0.90 6.14
C TRP A 424 -2.52 1.05 7.42
N PHE A 425 -3.14 0.95 8.58
CA PHE A 425 -2.41 0.96 9.84
C PHE A 425 -2.97 -0.04 10.85
N PRO A 426 -2.10 -0.63 11.69
CA PRO A 426 -2.56 -1.55 12.72
C PRO A 426 -3.26 -0.78 13.84
N THR A 427 -4.36 -1.34 14.33
CA THR A 427 -5.15 -0.73 15.42
C THR A 427 -4.47 -0.92 16.78
N ALA A 428 -3.80 -2.06 16.98
CA ALA A 428 -3.11 -2.45 18.20
C ALA A 428 -2.08 -3.57 17.95
N LYS A 429 -1.26 -3.86 18.96
CA LYS A 429 -0.42 -5.06 19.04
C LYS A 429 -1.28 -6.34 19.15
N PRO A 430 -0.72 -7.53 18.87
CA PRO A 430 -1.37 -8.80 19.21
C PRO A 430 -1.84 -8.86 20.67
N ASP A 431 -2.88 -9.67 20.95
CA ASP A 431 -3.26 -9.99 22.32
C ASP A 431 -2.07 -10.62 23.06
N ALA A 432 -1.80 -10.22 24.30
CA ALA A 432 -0.67 -10.69 25.10
C ALA A 432 -0.59 -12.24 25.19
N ASN A 433 -1.73 -12.92 25.13
CA ASN A 433 -1.83 -14.39 25.17
C ASN A 433 -1.97 -15.03 23.78
N ALA A 434 -1.76 -14.28 22.70
CA ALA A 434 -1.86 -14.80 21.34
C ALA A 434 -0.85 -15.91 21.12
N VAL A 435 -1.33 -17.03 20.60
CA VAL A 435 -0.51 -18.16 20.14
C VAL A 435 -0.87 -18.41 18.68
N ALA A 436 0.10 -18.25 17.80
CA ALA A 436 -0.08 -18.55 16.38
C ALA A 436 -0.39 -20.04 16.20
N SER A 437 -1.05 -20.41 15.10
CA SER A 437 -1.34 -21.82 14.79
C SER A 437 -0.09 -22.70 14.64
N THR A 438 1.09 -22.08 14.52
CA THR A 438 2.40 -22.74 14.49
C THR A 438 2.91 -23.14 15.88
N GLY A 439 2.30 -22.63 16.95
CA GLY A 439 2.76 -22.78 18.33
C GLY A 439 3.66 -21.64 18.83
N LEU A 440 3.89 -20.61 18.00
CA LEU A 440 4.66 -19.43 18.40
C LEU A 440 3.82 -18.55 19.34
N SER A 441 4.32 -18.32 20.56
CA SER A 441 3.62 -17.59 21.63
C SER A 441 4.08 -16.14 21.70
N TYR A 442 3.15 -15.18 21.73
CA TYR A 442 3.51 -13.78 21.87
C TYR A 442 4.20 -13.48 23.20
N ALA A 443 3.74 -14.09 24.28
CA ALA A 443 4.35 -13.93 25.60
C ALA A 443 5.84 -14.35 25.59
N ASN A 444 6.16 -15.45 24.91
CA ASN A 444 7.54 -15.93 24.78
C ASN A 444 8.39 -15.01 23.91
N VAL A 445 7.85 -14.48 22.80
CA VAL A 445 8.57 -13.54 21.95
C VAL A 445 8.76 -12.19 22.65
N GLN A 446 7.79 -11.73 23.44
CA GLN A 446 7.90 -10.53 24.27
C GLN A 446 8.91 -10.71 25.41
N GLU A 447 9.06 -11.91 25.97
CA GLU A 447 10.13 -12.22 26.93
C GLU A 447 11.50 -11.97 26.29
N LEU A 448 11.77 -12.56 25.12
CA LEU A 448 13.02 -12.37 24.39
C LEU A 448 13.24 -10.90 24.02
N LEU A 449 12.20 -10.22 23.53
CA LEU A 449 12.28 -8.80 23.22
C LEU A 449 12.65 -7.98 24.45
N LYS A 450 12.00 -8.22 25.60
CA LYS A 450 12.28 -7.50 26.84
C LYS A 450 13.71 -7.71 27.31
N MET A 451 14.20 -8.96 27.31
CA MET A 451 15.61 -9.28 27.62
C MET A 451 16.57 -8.53 26.68
N SER A 452 16.22 -8.45 25.39
CA SER A 452 17.03 -7.76 24.39
C SER A 452 17.07 -6.25 24.61
N LEU A 453 15.94 -5.65 24.98
CA LEU A 453 15.84 -4.21 25.28
C LEU A 453 16.63 -3.83 26.54
N SER A 454 16.68 -4.71 27.54
CA SER A 454 17.49 -4.50 28.75
C SER A 454 18.95 -4.89 28.58
N CYS A 455 19.32 -5.48 27.44
CA CYS A 455 20.63 -6.09 27.21
C CYS A 455 21.03 -7.06 28.33
N GLU A 456 20.04 -7.82 28.82
CA GLU A 456 20.26 -8.91 29.77
C GLU A 456 20.95 -10.06 29.05
N ALA A 457 22.13 -10.44 29.55
CA ALA A 457 22.98 -11.50 28.99
C ALA A 457 22.44 -12.89 29.31
#